data_AF-A0A9E4CVX6-F1
#
_entry.id   AF-A0A9E4CVX6-F1
#
_cell.length_a   1.000
_cell.length_b   1.000
_cell.length_c   1.000
_cell.angle_alpha   90.00
_cell.angle_beta   90.00
_cell.angle_gamma   90.00
#
_symmetry.space_group_name_H-M   'P 1'
#
loop_
_entity.id
_entity.type
_entity.pdbx_description
1 polymer ?
#
loop_
_entity_poly.entity_id
_entity_poly.type
_entity_poly.pdbx_seq_one_letter_code
_entity_poly.pdbx_strand_id
1 'polypeptide(L)' 'LRTMHLSPDQLLVAAKIDYRHDLSVAELAAAIDDTEVALRAAVPIAETIYIEPDIRRKPAPE' A
#
# COMPACT_ATOMS: atom_id res chain seq x y z
N LEU A 1 -1.37 -4.76 7.99
CA LEU A 1 -0.96 -5.62 6.85
C LEU A 1 -1.65 -6.95 6.99
N ARG A 2 -2.20 -7.48 5.90
CA ARG A 2 -2.76 -8.82 5.80
C ARG A 2 -2.28 -9.47 4.50
N THR A 3 -1.91 -10.73 4.57
CA THR A 3 -1.54 -11.54 3.41
C THR A 3 -2.31 -12.84 3.41
N MET A 4 -2.64 -13.37 2.24
CA MET A 4 -3.38 -14.63 2.10
C MET A 4 -3.00 -15.32 0.80
N HIS A 5 -2.62 -16.59 0.87
CA HIS A 5 -2.48 -17.40 -0.34
C HIS A 5 -3.88 -17.69 -0.90
N LEU A 6 -4.10 -17.33 -2.16
CA LEU A 6 -5.31 -17.68 -2.91
C LEU A 6 -5.14 -19.03 -3.60
N SER A 7 -3.90 -19.38 -3.91
CA SER A 7 -3.43 -20.68 -4.40
C SER A 7 -1.95 -20.86 -3.98
N PRO A 8 -1.29 -21.99 -4.27
CA PRO A 8 0.13 -22.18 -3.95
C PRO A 8 1.05 -21.09 -4.50
N ASP A 9 0.72 -20.53 -5.66
CA ASP A 9 1.55 -19.57 -6.39
C ASP A 9 0.92 -18.16 -6.47
N GLN A 10 -0.22 -17.94 -5.82
CA GLN A 10 -0.92 -16.65 -5.84
C GLN A 10 -1.12 -16.09 -4.45
N LEU A 11 -0.67 -14.85 -4.26
CA LEU A 11 -0.77 -14.12 -3.00
C LEU A 11 -1.67 -12.90 -3.13
N LEU A 12 -2.58 -12.73 -2.18
CA LEU A 12 -3.24 -11.48 -1.90
C LEU A 12 -2.44 -10.71 -0.83
N VAL A 13 -2.19 -9.43 -1.10
CA VAL A 13 -1.61 -8.48 -0.14
C VAL A 13 -2.62 -7.36 0.09
N ALA A 14 -3.01 -7.12 1.34
CA ALA A 14 -3.83 -5.99 1.74
C ALA A 14 -3.10 -5.17 2.82
N ALA A 15 -2.80 -3.91 2.52
CA ALA A 15 -2.01 -3.04 3.37
C ALA A 15 -2.66 -1.66 3.50
N LYS A 16 -2.68 -1.15 4.74
CA LYS A 16 -2.91 0.26 5.00
C LYS A 16 -1.57 0.96 4.96
N ILE A 17 -1.48 2.03 4.18
CA ILE A 17 -0.23 2.73 3.92
C ILE A 17 -0.43 4.21 4.19
N ASP A 18 0.44 4.71 5.06
CA ASP A 18 0.42 6.06 5.58
C ASP A 18 1.26 6.97 4.68
N TYR A 19 0.61 7.92 4.02
CA TYR A 19 1.22 8.93 3.15
C TYR A 19 1.37 10.27 3.89
N ARG A 20 2.26 11.13 3.40
CA ARG A 20 2.43 12.45 3.99
C ARG A 20 1.17 13.29 3.79
N HIS A 21 0.84 14.11 4.77
CA HIS A 21 -0.35 14.96 4.75
C HIS A 21 -0.26 16.18 3.83
N ASP A 22 0.95 16.51 3.38
CA ASP A 22 1.23 17.67 2.55
C ASP A 22 1.29 17.37 1.05
N LEU A 23 0.97 16.13 0.63
CA LEU A 23 0.86 15.79 -0.78
C LEU A 23 -0.40 16.41 -1.40
N SER A 24 -0.23 16.99 -2.58
CA SER A 24 -1.37 17.25 -3.47
C SER A 24 -2.03 15.94 -3.91
N VAL A 25 -3.25 16.02 -4.46
CA VAL A 25 -3.96 14.84 -4.96
C VAL A 25 -3.16 14.12 -6.06
N ALA A 26 -2.48 14.88 -6.94
CA ALA A 26 -1.67 14.30 -8.00
C ALA A 26 -0.43 13.57 -7.45
N GLU A 27 0.25 14.17 -6.47
CA GLU A 27 1.40 13.53 -5.81
C GLU A 27 0.98 12.30 -5.00
N LEU A 28 -0.19 12.34 -4.35
CA LEU A 28 -0.74 11.17 -3.65
C LEU A 28 -1.04 10.02 -4.61
N ALA A 29 -1.65 10.30 -5.76
CA ALA A 29 -1.91 9.27 -6.77
C ALA A 29 -0.61 8.62 -7.25
N ALA A 30 0.39 9.43 -7.63
CA ALA A 30 1.70 8.92 -8.04
C ALA A 30 2.39 8.11 -6.93
N ALA A 31 2.30 8.54 -5.68
CA ALA A 31 2.87 7.81 -4.55
C ALA A 31 2.18 6.45 -4.30
N ILE A 32 0.87 6.34 -4.54
CA ILE A 32 0.14 5.07 -4.47
C ILE A 32 0.61 4.13 -5.59
N ASP A 33 0.75 4.63 -6.81
CA ASP A 33 1.23 3.86 -7.97
C ASP A 33 2.66 3.34 -7.73
N ASP A 34 3.58 4.21 -7.25
CA ASP A 34 4.95 3.84 -6.90
C ASP A 34 4.98 2.75 -5.81
N THR A 35 4.06 2.84 -4.86
CA THR A 35 3.94 1.84 -3.79
C THR A 35 3.47 0.50 -4.32
N GLU A 36 2.52 0.47 -5.25
CA GLU A 36 2.12 -0.77 -5.94
C GLU A 36 3.30 -1.39 -6.70
N VAL A 37 4.03 -0.60 -7.48
CA VAL A 37 5.21 -1.04 -8.23
C VAL A 37 6.25 -1.66 -7.31
N ALA A 38 6.54 -0.98 -6.17
CA ALA A 38 7.48 -1.49 -5.18
C ALA A 38 7.02 -2.83 -4.57
N LEU A 39 5.73 -2.97 -4.26
CA LEU A 39 5.17 -4.22 -3.75
C LEU A 39 5.29 -5.37 -4.77
N ARG A 40 4.98 -5.12 -6.04
CA ARG A 40 5.10 -6.11 -7.12
C ARG A 40 6.55 -6.54 -7.36
N ALA A 41 7.48 -5.59 -7.30
CA ALA A 41 8.90 -5.88 -7.46
C ALA A 41 9.43 -6.75 -6.29
N ALA A 42 8.99 -6.45 -5.06
CA ALA A 42 9.43 -7.18 -3.86
C ALA A 42 8.76 -8.55 -3.72
N VAL A 43 7.50 -8.69 -4.16
CA VAL A 43 6.71 -9.92 -4.04
C VAL A 43 6.03 -10.24 -5.38
N PRO A 44 6.75 -10.84 -6.35
CA PRO A 44 6.22 -11.06 -7.71
C PRO A 44 4.95 -11.92 -7.78
N ILE A 45 4.71 -12.78 -6.78
CA ILE A 45 3.51 -13.63 -6.69
C ILE A 45 2.28 -12.89 -6.13
N ALA A 46 2.42 -11.62 -5.73
CA ALA A 46 1.32 -10.79 -5.27
C ALA A 46 0.46 -10.33 -6.46
N GLU A 47 -0.37 -11.21 -6.98
CA GLU A 47 -1.26 -10.88 -8.10
C GLU A 47 -2.33 -9.87 -7.69
N THR A 48 -2.89 -10.03 -6.48
CA THR A 48 -3.92 -9.13 -5.94
C THR A 48 -3.35 -8.26 -4.83
N ILE A 49 -3.32 -6.95 -5.04
CA ILE A 49 -2.81 -5.96 -4.08
C ILE A 49 -3.92 -4.95 -3.77
N TYR A 50 -4.28 -4.83 -2.50
CA TYR A 50 -5.15 -3.77 -1.98
C TYR A 50 -4.32 -2.81 -1.14
N ILE A 51 -4.25 -1.55 -1.59
CA ILE A 51 -3.67 -0.46 -0.82
C ILE A 51 -4.81 0.39 -0.30
N GLU A 52 -4.94 0.48 1.02
CA GLU A 52 -5.77 1.48 1.69
C GLU A 52 -4.87 2.69 2.01
N PRO A 53 -4.96 3.79 1.26
CA PRO A 53 -4.20 4.99 1.58
C PRO A 53 -4.80 5.70 2.79
N ASP A 54 -3.96 6.07 3.74
CA ASP A 54 -4.31 6.98 4.82
C ASP A 54 -3.29 8.12 4.90
N ILE A 55 -3.67 9.20 5.56
CA ILE A 55 -2.84 10.38 5.74
C ILE A 55 -2.24 10.35 7.13
N ARG A 56 -0.91 10.42 7.22
CA ARG A 56 -0.17 10.55 8.48
C ARG A 56 -0.60 11.80 9.22
N ARG A 57 -1.44 11.60 10.22
CA ARG A 57 -1.74 12.61 11.24
C ARG A 57 -0.70 12.44 12.34
N LYS A 58 -0.18 13.54 12.89
CA LYS A 58 0.58 13.44 14.15
C LYS A 58 -0.29 12.66 15.15
N PRO A 59 0.24 11.64 15.86
CA PRO A 59 -0.52 11.04 16.93
C PRO A 59 -0.93 12.15 17.91
N ALA A 60 -2.17 12.08 18.41
CA ALA A 60 -2.59 12.97 19.48
C ALA A 60 -1.59 12.83 20.64
N PRO A 61 -1.15 13.93 21.27
CA PRO A 61 -0.37 13.82 22.49
C PRO A 61 -1.20 13.07 23.53
N GLU A 62 -0.56 12.12 24.23
CA GLU A 62 -1.11 11.37 25.35
C GLU A 62 -1.50 12.30 26.52
#